data_AF-A0A1F9JAI6-F1
#
_entry.id   AF-A0A1F9JAI6-F1
#
_cell.length_a   1.000
_cell.length_b   1.000
_cell.length_c   1.000
_cell.angle_alpha   90.00
_cell.angle_beta   90.00
_cell.angle_gamma   90.00
#
_symmetry.space_group_name_H-M   'P 1'
#
loop_
_entity.id
_entity.type
_entity.pdbx_description
1 polymer ?
#
loop_
_entity_poly.entity_id
_entity_poly.type
_entity_poly.pdbx_seq_one_letter_code
_entity_poly.pdbx_strand_id
1 'polypeptide(L)'
;VIELAEYAAKVGGDLVQVLMPLRPWGGQPTIAELMEFYTQVASASPLPIVVYHNPGPGADPPQDAFVKISEINNIRYFKESSRDITKISRLIEQIDLAGRGYYFTTMQPLLATLMMGGSGATMPPPGTRIGAQVVRAFRAGDIERARYWQRCFALFPGKWAAYGLPPVMKSAMKHFGVDIGDPSRPYAPVNPRDHAQIGQFLRQIGLLGEGPPTEVSLKEAAEALRQEDTFLR
;
A
#
# COMPACT_ATOMS: atom_id res chain seq x y z
N VAL A 1 3.42 15.23 -15.59
CA VAL A 1 2.73 13.90 -15.57
C VAL A 1 2.77 13.27 -16.95
N ILE A 2 2.31 13.96 -18.00
CA ILE A 2 2.30 13.44 -19.39
C ILE A 2 3.68 12.98 -19.85
N GLU A 3 4.71 13.81 -19.74
CA GLU A 3 6.09 13.44 -20.13
C GLU A 3 6.61 12.19 -19.39
N LEU A 4 6.24 12.03 -18.10
CA LEU A 4 6.62 10.85 -17.33
C LEU A 4 5.86 9.59 -17.79
N ALA A 5 4.60 9.74 -18.22
CA ALA A 5 3.81 8.65 -18.78
C ALA A 5 4.36 8.19 -20.14
N GLU A 6 4.72 9.14 -21.01
CA GLU A 6 5.40 8.85 -22.29
C GLU A 6 6.75 8.17 -22.08
N TYR A 7 7.55 8.67 -21.13
CA TYR A 7 8.80 8.04 -20.76
C TYR A 7 8.58 6.61 -20.23
N ALA A 8 7.61 6.42 -19.32
CA ALA A 8 7.27 5.10 -18.78
C ALA A 8 6.92 4.11 -19.89
N ALA A 9 6.12 4.53 -20.88
CA ALA A 9 5.79 3.70 -22.04
C ALA A 9 7.00 3.38 -22.89
N LYS A 10 7.86 4.37 -23.15
CA LYS A 10 9.10 4.19 -23.92
C LYS A 10 10.05 3.17 -23.30
N VAL A 11 10.08 3.08 -21.96
CA VAL A 11 10.91 2.09 -21.24
C VAL A 11 10.18 0.78 -20.95
N GLY A 12 8.96 0.59 -21.50
CA GLY A 12 8.21 -0.67 -21.41
C GLY A 12 7.38 -0.84 -20.13
N GLY A 13 7.01 0.25 -19.45
CA GLY A 13 6.08 0.18 -18.32
C GLY A 13 4.67 -0.18 -18.78
N ASP A 14 3.94 -0.94 -17.96
CA ASP A 14 2.58 -1.38 -18.28
C ASP A 14 1.50 -0.37 -17.89
N LEU A 15 1.76 0.45 -16.85
CA LEU A 15 0.78 1.32 -16.19
C LEU A 15 1.44 2.58 -15.64
N VAL A 16 0.66 3.65 -15.48
CA VAL A 16 1.11 4.89 -14.81
C VAL A 16 0.24 5.16 -13.60
N GLN A 17 0.85 5.22 -12.42
CA GLN A 17 0.16 5.55 -11.17
C GLN A 17 0.23 7.05 -10.88
N VAL A 18 -0.93 7.71 -10.86
CA VAL A 18 -1.04 9.17 -10.74
C VAL A 18 -1.71 9.53 -9.43
N LEU A 19 -0.91 10.12 -8.52
CA LEU A 19 -1.42 10.67 -7.26
C LEU A 19 -2.44 11.77 -7.53
N MET A 20 -3.60 11.72 -6.85
CA MET A 20 -4.59 12.78 -6.90
C MET A 20 -3.96 14.11 -6.43
N PRO A 21 -3.86 15.12 -7.31
CA PRO A 21 -3.11 16.32 -7.00
C PRO A 21 -3.88 17.22 -6.04
N LEU A 22 -3.16 17.90 -5.14
CA LEU A 22 -3.66 19.10 -4.48
C LEU A 22 -3.63 20.27 -5.46
N ARG A 23 -4.36 21.35 -5.14
CA ARG A 23 -4.19 22.61 -5.86
C ARG A 23 -2.75 23.15 -5.69
N PRO A 24 -2.24 23.94 -6.64
CA PRO A 24 -0.98 24.64 -6.46
C PRO A 24 -0.97 25.40 -5.13
N TRP A 25 0.13 25.27 -4.37
CA TRP A 25 0.30 25.87 -3.02
C TRP A 25 -0.58 25.29 -1.91
N GLY A 26 -1.30 24.20 -2.17
CA GLY A 26 -2.12 23.48 -1.18
C GLY A 26 -3.62 23.72 -1.35
N GLY A 27 -4.41 22.86 -0.71
CA GLY A 27 -5.88 22.90 -0.76
C GLY A 27 -6.49 21.81 -1.64
N GLN A 28 -7.75 21.49 -1.33
CA GLN A 28 -8.49 20.45 -2.04
C GLN A 28 -8.96 20.97 -3.41
N PRO A 29 -8.75 20.19 -4.48
CA PRO A 29 -9.35 20.50 -5.78
C PRO A 29 -10.86 20.26 -5.72
N THR A 30 -11.60 20.96 -6.58
CA THR A 30 -12.99 20.61 -6.84
C THR A 30 -13.07 19.32 -7.66
N ILE A 31 -14.25 18.70 -7.68
CA ILE A 31 -14.51 17.55 -8.55
C ILE A 31 -14.30 17.91 -10.03
N ALA A 32 -14.70 19.11 -10.45
CA ALA A 32 -14.53 19.56 -11.84
C ALA A 32 -13.05 19.65 -12.23
N GLU A 33 -12.21 20.20 -11.36
CA GLU A 33 -10.76 20.30 -11.57
C GLU A 33 -10.11 18.91 -11.65
N LEU A 34 -10.51 17.97 -10.78
CA LEU A 34 -10.01 16.60 -10.84
C LEU A 34 -10.43 15.89 -12.14
N MET A 35 -11.68 16.08 -12.57
CA MET A 35 -12.18 15.50 -13.82
C MET A 35 -11.42 16.04 -15.02
N GLU A 36 -11.18 17.35 -15.07
CA GLU A 36 -10.39 17.97 -16.13
C GLU A 36 -8.95 17.44 -16.14
N PHE A 37 -8.29 17.42 -14.98
CA PHE A 37 -6.92 16.90 -14.84
C PHE A 37 -6.81 15.45 -15.31
N TYR A 38 -7.67 14.56 -14.81
CA TYR A 38 -7.61 13.15 -15.17
C TYR A 38 -8.01 12.89 -16.62
N THR A 39 -8.92 13.67 -17.20
CA THR A 39 -9.27 13.58 -18.62
C THR A 39 -8.07 13.93 -19.50
N GLN A 40 -7.35 15.02 -19.18
CA GLN A 40 -6.15 15.41 -19.92
C GLN A 40 -5.05 14.35 -19.82
N VAL A 41 -4.76 13.86 -18.61
CA VAL A 41 -3.74 12.84 -18.38
C VAL A 41 -4.10 11.52 -19.07
N ALA A 42 -5.35 11.05 -18.93
CA ALA A 42 -5.77 9.78 -19.50
C ALA A 42 -5.84 9.80 -21.03
N SER A 43 -6.18 10.95 -21.63
CA SER A 43 -6.23 11.13 -23.09
C SER A 43 -4.85 11.21 -23.72
N ALA A 44 -3.87 11.79 -23.02
CA ALA A 44 -2.49 11.91 -23.51
C ALA A 44 -1.63 10.68 -23.20
N SER A 45 -1.96 9.92 -22.15
CA SER A 45 -1.14 8.79 -21.72
C SER A 45 -1.24 7.60 -22.69
N PRO A 46 -0.12 7.08 -23.21
CA PRO A 46 -0.10 5.84 -23.99
C PRO A 46 -0.34 4.57 -23.14
N LEU A 47 -0.33 4.71 -21.81
CA LEU A 47 -0.53 3.61 -20.85
C LEU A 47 -1.81 3.81 -20.03
N PRO A 48 -2.43 2.72 -19.55
CA PRO A 48 -3.53 2.81 -18.60
C PRO A 48 -3.14 3.53 -17.31
N ILE A 49 -4.07 4.34 -16.81
CA ILE A 49 -3.91 5.14 -15.61
C ILE A 49 -4.43 4.39 -14.38
N VAL A 50 -3.61 4.38 -13.33
CA VAL A 50 -3.99 4.03 -11.97
C VAL A 50 -4.21 5.31 -11.18
N VAL A 51 -5.46 5.58 -10.81
CA VAL A 51 -5.82 6.70 -9.93
C VAL A 51 -5.33 6.37 -8.53
N TYR A 52 -4.40 7.18 -8.00
CA TYR A 52 -3.84 6.96 -6.68
C TYR A 52 -4.33 7.98 -5.67
N HIS A 53 -5.15 7.50 -4.74
CA HIS A 53 -5.62 8.25 -3.59
C HIS A 53 -4.79 7.94 -2.35
N ASN A 54 -4.13 8.96 -1.82
CA ASN A 54 -3.35 8.90 -0.58
C ASN A 54 -3.49 10.22 0.16
N PRO A 55 -4.49 10.33 1.05
CA PRO A 55 -4.68 11.51 1.89
C PRO A 55 -3.41 11.82 2.68
N GLY A 56 -2.98 13.08 2.66
CA GLY A 56 -1.71 13.53 3.23
C GLY A 56 -0.85 14.19 2.14
N PRO A 57 -0.12 13.41 1.32
CA PRO A 57 0.61 13.97 0.17
C PRO A 57 -0.29 14.33 -1.02
N GLY A 58 -1.50 13.77 -1.10
CA GLY A 58 -2.46 14.03 -2.18
C GLY A 58 -3.78 14.59 -1.67
N ALA A 59 -4.68 14.89 -2.63
CA ALA A 59 -6.04 15.29 -2.35
C ALA A 59 -6.88 14.16 -1.73
N ASP A 60 -7.93 14.56 -1.00
CA ASP A 60 -8.92 13.67 -0.37
C ASP A 60 -10.34 14.13 -0.73
N PRO A 61 -10.77 13.94 -2.00
CA PRO A 61 -12.10 14.35 -2.43
C PRO A 61 -13.20 13.42 -1.88
N PRO A 62 -14.48 13.84 -1.96
CA PRO A 62 -15.60 12.95 -1.68
C PRO A 62 -15.63 11.76 -2.65
N GLN A 63 -16.30 10.68 -2.24
CA GLN A 63 -16.37 9.41 -2.99
C GLN A 63 -16.92 9.60 -4.41
N ASP A 64 -17.85 10.52 -4.59
CA ASP A 64 -18.46 10.83 -5.90
C ASP A 64 -17.44 11.29 -6.94
N ALA A 65 -16.31 11.85 -6.52
CA ALA A 65 -15.22 12.19 -7.44
C ALA A 65 -14.62 10.94 -8.07
N PHE A 66 -14.42 9.87 -7.29
CA PHE A 66 -13.82 8.62 -7.77
C PHE A 66 -14.73 7.92 -8.78
N VAL A 67 -16.03 7.90 -8.51
CA VAL A 67 -17.02 7.31 -9.41
C VAL A 67 -17.03 8.06 -10.74
N LYS A 68 -17.03 9.40 -10.72
CA LYS A 68 -16.95 10.20 -11.96
C LYS A 68 -15.63 9.98 -12.70
N ILE A 69 -14.50 9.93 -11.98
CA ILE A 69 -13.18 9.64 -12.58
C ILE A 69 -13.17 8.25 -13.23
N SER A 70 -13.88 7.27 -12.66
CA SER A 70 -13.99 5.92 -13.24
C SER A 70 -14.72 5.84 -14.57
N GLU A 71 -15.42 6.91 -14.97
CA GLU A 71 -16.09 7.01 -16.27
C GLU A 71 -15.14 7.49 -17.39
N ILE A 72 -13.94 7.96 -17.04
CA ILE A 72 -12.95 8.43 -17.99
C ILE A 72 -12.28 7.22 -18.65
N ASN A 73 -12.25 7.21 -19.99
CA ASN A 73 -11.55 6.19 -20.76
C ASN A 73 -10.07 6.11 -20.36
N ASN A 74 -9.47 4.93 -20.48
CA ASN A 74 -8.06 4.67 -20.11
C ASN A 74 -7.74 4.74 -18.59
N ILE A 75 -8.72 5.08 -17.74
CA ILE A 75 -8.64 4.85 -16.30
C ILE A 75 -9.19 3.47 -15.99
N ARG A 76 -8.34 2.57 -15.49
CA ARG A 76 -8.70 1.16 -15.28
C ARG A 76 -8.45 0.65 -13.88
N TYR A 77 -7.71 1.41 -13.08
CA TYR A 77 -7.24 0.95 -11.78
C TYR A 77 -7.36 2.07 -10.74
N PHE A 78 -7.73 1.69 -9.53
CA PHE A 78 -7.83 2.58 -8.40
C PHE A 78 -6.97 2.05 -7.27
N LYS A 79 -6.05 2.87 -6.79
CA LYS A 79 -5.28 2.60 -5.58
C LYS A 79 -5.74 3.55 -4.49
N GLU A 80 -6.32 3.00 -3.44
CA GLU A 80 -6.88 3.75 -2.33
C GLU A 80 -6.09 3.42 -1.05
N SER A 81 -5.55 4.44 -0.38
CA SER A 81 -4.65 4.27 0.78
C SER A 81 -5.10 5.01 2.04
N SER A 82 -6.34 5.51 2.11
CA SER A 82 -6.88 6.18 3.31
C SER A 82 -7.09 5.23 4.48
N ARG A 83 -7.36 3.94 4.20
CA ARG A 83 -7.73 2.91 5.21
C ARG A 83 -9.11 3.16 5.84
N ASP A 84 -9.89 4.06 5.27
CA ASP A 84 -11.29 4.26 5.65
C ASP A 84 -12.13 3.12 5.07
N ILE A 85 -12.55 2.19 5.95
CA ILE A 85 -13.33 1.02 5.54
C ILE A 85 -14.68 1.38 4.91
N THR A 86 -15.28 2.51 5.31
CA THR A 86 -16.54 3.00 4.75
C THR A 86 -16.33 3.50 3.32
N LYS A 87 -15.22 4.21 3.06
CA LYS A 87 -14.83 4.62 1.70
C LYS A 87 -14.47 3.39 0.85
N ILE A 88 -13.69 2.47 1.41
CA ILE A 88 -13.26 1.23 0.73
C ILE A 88 -14.46 0.42 0.25
N SER A 89 -15.39 0.09 1.16
CA SER A 89 -16.55 -0.75 0.82
C SER A 89 -17.40 -0.15 -0.30
N ARG A 90 -17.65 1.16 -0.23
CA ARG A 90 -18.44 1.86 -1.25
C ARG A 90 -17.73 1.92 -2.61
N LEU A 91 -16.42 2.16 -2.62
CA LEU A 91 -15.67 2.23 -3.89
C LEU A 91 -15.51 0.85 -4.53
N ILE A 92 -15.40 -0.23 -3.76
CA ILE A 92 -15.44 -1.59 -4.31
C ILE A 92 -16.77 -1.82 -5.03
N GLU A 93 -17.90 -1.51 -4.38
CA GLU A 93 -19.23 -1.69 -4.97
C GLU A 93 -19.42 -0.84 -6.24
N GLN A 94 -19.09 0.46 -6.16
CA GLN A 94 -19.39 1.42 -7.21
C GLN A 94 -18.39 1.43 -8.38
N ILE A 95 -17.21 0.82 -8.22
CA ILE A 95 -16.15 0.81 -9.23
C ILE A 95 -15.78 -0.62 -9.63
N ASP A 96 -15.37 -1.47 -8.69
CA ASP A 96 -14.87 -2.83 -8.98
C ASP A 96 -16.00 -3.75 -9.42
N LEU A 97 -16.97 -3.96 -8.53
CA LEU A 97 -18.12 -4.82 -8.79
C LEU A 97 -19.06 -4.26 -9.86
N ALA A 98 -19.07 -2.93 -10.03
CA ALA A 98 -19.76 -2.25 -11.13
C ALA A 98 -19.04 -2.38 -12.50
N GLY A 99 -17.86 -3.00 -12.55
CA GLY A 99 -17.11 -3.22 -13.80
C GLY A 99 -16.47 -1.96 -14.40
N ARG A 100 -16.31 -0.88 -13.61
CA ARG A 100 -15.73 0.40 -14.06
C ARG A 100 -14.22 0.43 -13.97
N GLY A 101 -13.62 -0.39 -13.10
CA GLY A 101 -12.17 -0.55 -12.99
C GLY A 101 -11.80 -1.39 -11.78
N TYR A 102 -10.55 -1.81 -11.67
CA TYR A 102 -10.10 -2.68 -10.58
C TYR A 102 -9.68 -1.88 -9.35
N TYR A 103 -10.14 -2.28 -8.17
CA TYR A 103 -9.91 -1.59 -6.91
C TYR A 103 -8.83 -2.27 -6.07
N PHE A 104 -7.78 -1.52 -5.74
CA PHE A 104 -6.67 -1.94 -4.91
C PHE A 104 -6.56 -1.06 -3.68
N THR A 105 -6.47 -1.69 -2.51
CA THR A 105 -6.23 -1.00 -1.24
C THR A 105 -4.73 -0.97 -0.87
N THR A 106 -4.43 -0.81 0.42
CA THR A 106 -3.10 -0.91 1.02
C THR A 106 -3.01 -2.02 2.10
N MET A 107 -1.92 -2.06 2.85
CA MET A 107 -1.54 -3.13 3.80
C MET A 107 -2.66 -3.52 4.81
N GLN A 108 -3.07 -2.59 5.67
CA GLN A 108 -3.97 -2.86 6.80
C GLN A 108 -5.39 -3.31 6.41
N PRO A 109 -6.02 -2.77 5.35
CA PRO A 109 -7.36 -3.21 4.93
C PRO A 109 -7.39 -4.36 3.91
N LEU A 110 -6.25 -4.99 3.55
CA LEU A 110 -6.18 -5.97 2.45
C LEU A 110 -7.19 -7.11 2.61
N LEU A 111 -7.20 -7.84 3.72
CA LEU A 111 -8.10 -8.99 3.89
C LEU A 111 -9.57 -8.57 3.82
N ALA A 112 -9.94 -7.46 4.47
CA ALA A 112 -11.30 -6.94 4.39
C ALA A 112 -11.69 -6.56 2.95
N THR A 113 -10.77 -5.96 2.20
CA THR A 113 -10.96 -5.63 0.78
C THR A 113 -11.23 -6.88 -0.06
N LEU A 114 -10.44 -7.95 0.15
CA LEU A 114 -10.65 -9.23 -0.54
C LEU A 114 -12.00 -9.84 -0.18
N MET A 115 -12.39 -9.81 1.09
CA MET A 115 -13.69 -10.32 1.56
C MET A 115 -14.88 -9.55 0.96
N MET A 116 -14.71 -8.26 0.66
CA MET A 116 -15.73 -7.43 0.00
C MET A 116 -15.73 -7.58 -1.53
N GLY A 117 -14.82 -8.37 -2.10
CA GLY A 117 -14.72 -8.60 -3.56
C GLY A 117 -13.80 -7.63 -4.30
N GLY A 118 -13.04 -6.79 -3.60
CA GLY A 118 -12.04 -5.91 -4.22
C GLY A 118 -10.84 -6.69 -4.78
N SER A 119 -10.19 -6.10 -5.78
CA SER A 119 -9.13 -6.75 -6.57
C SER A 119 -7.82 -7.06 -5.82
N GLY A 120 -7.52 -6.36 -4.73
CA GLY A 120 -6.36 -6.65 -3.89
C GLY A 120 -5.74 -5.41 -3.24
N ALA A 121 -4.41 -5.33 -3.21
CA ALA A 121 -3.71 -4.18 -2.67
C ALA A 121 -2.40 -3.89 -3.40
N THR A 122 -1.94 -2.65 -3.27
CA THR A 122 -0.60 -2.22 -3.64
C THR A 122 0.12 -1.70 -2.39
N MET A 123 1.38 -2.07 -2.22
CA MET A 123 2.16 -1.76 -1.02
C MET A 123 3.66 -1.85 -1.32
N PRO A 124 4.53 -1.21 -0.53
CA PRO A 124 5.97 -1.35 -0.71
C PRO A 124 6.49 -2.72 -0.24
N PRO A 125 7.63 -3.19 -0.78
CA PRO A 125 8.33 -4.36 -0.25
C PRO A 125 9.03 -4.03 1.10
N PRO A 126 9.17 -4.99 2.03
CA PRO A 126 8.69 -6.36 1.95
C PRO A 126 7.23 -6.53 2.38
N GLY A 127 6.46 -5.45 2.61
CA GLY A 127 5.03 -5.54 2.91
C GLY A 127 4.28 -6.40 1.89
N THR A 128 4.66 -6.32 0.61
CA THR A 128 4.15 -7.19 -0.47
C THR A 128 4.34 -8.68 -0.21
N ARG A 129 5.42 -9.11 0.48
CA ARG A 129 5.67 -10.51 0.84
C ARG A 129 4.65 -11.01 1.87
N ILE A 130 4.31 -10.18 2.87
CA ILE A 130 3.23 -10.47 3.83
C ILE A 130 1.88 -10.49 3.10
N GLY A 131 1.59 -9.45 2.30
CA GLY A 131 0.35 -9.35 1.55
C GLY A 131 0.12 -10.53 0.61
N ALA A 132 1.18 -11.05 -0.03
CA ALA A 132 1.10 -12.24 -0.87
C ALA A 132 0.68 -13.49 -0.08
N GLN A 133 1.06 -13.61 1.18
CA GLN A 133 0.61 -14.70 2.03
C GLN A 133 -0.88 -14.55 2.40
N VAL A 134 -1.35 -13.34 2.68
CA VAL A 134 -2.79 -13.04 2.90
C VAL A 134 -3.60 -13.48 1.68
N VAL A 135 -3.20 -13.03 0.48
CA VAL A 135 -3.91 -13.35 -0.77
C VAL A 135 -3.90 -14.85 -1.05
N ARG A 136 -2.76 -15.54 -0.88
CA ARG A 136 -2.66 -17.00 -1.10
C ARG A 136 -3.57 -17.78 -0.15
N ALA A 137 -3.52 -17.49 1.15
CA ALA A 137 -4.34 -18.17 2.14
C ALA A 137 -5.84 -17.92 1.90
N PHE A 138 -6.22 -16.67 1.64
CA PHE A 138 -7.60 -16.31 1.33
C PHE A 138 -8.13 -17.05 0.09
N ARG A 139 -7.35 -17.08 -1.00
CA ARG A 139 -7.73 -17.80 -2.23
C ARG A 139 -7.79 -19.32 -2.05
N ALA A 140 -7.07 -19.87 -1.08
CA ALA A 140 -7.14 -21.28 -0.71
C ALA A 140 -8.31 -21.62 0.24
N GLY A 141 -9.10 -20.62 0.66
CA GLY A 141 -10.17 -20.79 1.65
C GLY A 141 -9.68 -20.89 3.11
N ASP A 142 -8.38 -20.73 3.35
CA ASP A 142 -7.78 -20.77 4.69
C ASP A 142 -7.85 -19.37 5.34
N ILE A 143 -9.04 -19.03 5.84
CA ILE A 143 -9.34 -17.73 6.44
C ILE A 143 -8.53 -17.47 7.71
N GLU A 144 -8.26 -18.50 8.51
CA GLU A 144 -7.47 -18.36 9.74
C GLU A 144 -6.02 -18.00 9.41
N ARG A 145 -5.42 -18.65 8.41
CA ARG A 145 -4.07 -18.28 7.97
C ARG A 145 -4.05 -16.92 7.28
N ALA A 146 -5.07 -16.55 6.52
CA ALA A 146 -5.18 -15.21 5.95
C ALA A 146 -5.24 -14.13 7.05
N ARG A 147 -6.01 -14.39 8.12
CA ARG A 147 -6.11 -13.52 9.30
C ARG A 147 -4.78 -13.38 10.02
N TYR A 148 -4.05 -14.48 10.22
CA TYR A 148 -2.72 -14.45 10.81
C TYR A 148 -1.81 -13.45 10.08
N TRP A 149 -1.68 -13.58 8.76
CA TRP A 149 -0.82 -12.71 7.96
C TRP A 149 -1.33 -11.27 7.94
N GLN A 150 -2.65 -11.06 7.91
CA GLN A 150 -3.23 -9.72 7.98
C GLN A 150 -2.87 -9.02 9.29
N ARG A 151 -2.87 -9.75 10.41
CA ARG A 151 -2.53 -9.21 11.74
C ARG A 151 -1.06 -8.78 11.85
N CYS A 152 -0.17 -9.32 11.02
CA CYS A 152 1.22 -8.84 10.97
C CYS A 152 1.29 -7.34 10.62
N PHE A 153 0.34 -6.82 9.83
CA PHE A 153 0.27 -5.40 9.49
C PHE A 153 -0.18 -4.48 10.63
N ALA A 154 -0.62 -5.02 11.77
CA ALA A 154 -0.84 -4.24 12.98
C ALA A 154 0.49 -3.84 13.66
N LEU A 155 1.56 -4.61 13.41
CA LEU A 155 2.87 -4.41 14.03
C LEU A 155 3.86 -3.81 13.04
N PHE A 156 3.97 -4.40 11.84
CA PHE A 156 4.86 -3.93 10.79
C PHE A 156 4.11 -3.15 9.70
N PRO A 157 4.61 -1.99 9.24
CA PRO A 157 5.80 -1.29 9.72
C PRO A 157 5.53 -0.34 10.90
N GLY A 158 4.30 -0.32 11.45
CA GLY A 158 3.81 0.68 12.40
C GLY A 158 4.70 0.92 13.60
N LYS A 159 5.30 -0.15 14.15
CA LYS A 159 6.26 -0.09 15.26
C LYS A 159 7.45 0.84 14.99
N TRP A 160 7.89 0.94 13.74
CA TRP A 160 9.04 1.76 13.33
C TRP A 160 8.62 3.00 12.51
N ALA A 161 7.35 3.40 12.58
CA ALA A 161 6.81 4.48 11.76
C ALA A 161 7.52 5.83 11.96
N ALA A 162 8.16 6.06 13.12
CA ALA A 162 8.94 7.26 13.41
C ALA A 162 10.12 7.49 12.45
N TYR A 163 10.69 6.43 11.86
CA TYR A 163 11.71 6.57 10.81
C TYR A 163 11.12 6.98 9.45
N GLY A 164 9.81 6.82 9.27
CA GLY A 164 9.17 6.83 7.96
C GLY A 164 9.29 5.49 7.23
N LEU A 165 8.54 5.37 6.12
CA LEU A 165 8.42 4.12 5.38
C LEU A 165 9.74 3.71 4.67
N PRO A 166 10.46 4.60 3.96
CA PRO A 166 11.64 4.18 3.20
C PRO A 166 12.76 3.55 4.05
N PRO A 167 13.18 4.11 5.21
CA PRO A 167 14.23 3.50 6.02
C PRO A 167 13.85 2.12 6.54
N VAL A 168 12.62 1.95 7.02
CA VAL A 168 12.12 0.66 7.56
C VAL A 168 12.06 -0.39 6.47
N MET A 169 11.52 -0.04 5.30
CA MET A 169 11.42 -0.96 4.15
C MET A 169 12.79 -1.36 3.62
N LYS A 170 13.71 -0.41 3.46
CA LYS A 170 15.10 -0.67 3.04
C LYS A 170 15.82 -1.59 4.03
N SER A 171 15.72 -1.30 5.33
CA SER A 171 16.28 -2.14 6.40
C SER A 171 15.71 -3.56 6.36
N ALA A 172 14.40 -3.70 6.19
CA ALA A 172 13.73 -4.99 6.11
C ALA A 172 14.16 -5.80 4.87
N MET A 173 14.36 -5.15 3.72
CA MET A 173 14.84 -5.82 2.49
C MET A 173 16.26 -6.38 2.61
N LYS A 174 17.15 -5.74 3.39
CA LYS A 174 18.49 -6.28 3.68
C LYS A 174 18.44 -7.68 4.31
N HIS A 175 17.45 -7.95 5.18
CA HIS A 175 17.24 -9.29 5.75
C HIS A 175 16.77 -10.35 4.74
N PHE A 176 16.25 -9.92 3.59
CA PHE A 176 15.93 -10.80 2.44
C PHE A 176 17.10 -10.93 1.46
N GLY A 177 18.31 -10.47 1.81
CA GLY A 177 19.47 -10.48 0.94
C GLY A 177 19.40 -9.47 -0.22
N VAL A 178 18.45 -8.52 -0.16
CA VAL A 178 18.26 -7.51 -1.20
C VAL A 178 18.66 -6.16 -0.63
N ASP A 179 19.94 -5.81 -0.82
CA ASP A 179 20.46 -4.51 -0.41
C ASP A 179 20.20 -3.46 -1.51
N ILE A 180 19.25 -2.57 -1.24
CA ILE A 180 18.89 -1.43 -2.11
C ILE A 180 19.48 -0.10 -1.60
N GLY A 181 20.52 -0.20 -0.77
CA GLY A 181 21.24 0.93 -0.18
C GLY A 181 20.42 1.70 0.84
N ASP A 182 21.07 2.68 1.46
CA ASP A 182 20.47 3.54 2.47
C ASP A 182 19.48 4.55 1.85
N PRO A 183 18.50 5.06 2.62
CA PRO A 183 17.56 6.05 2.13
C PRO A 183 18.28 7.36 1.76
N SER A 184 17.79 8.05 0.73
CA SER A 184 18.27 9.39 0.41
C SER A 184 17.90 10.36 1.53
N ARG A 185 18.78 11.34 1.78
CA ARG A 185 18.48 12.47 2.67
C ARG A 185 17.15 13.15 2.26
N PRO A 186 16.35 13.68 3.21
CA PRO A 186 16.66 13.88 4.62
C PRO A 186 16.45 12.65 5.52
N TYR A 187 16.04 11.51 4.98
CA TYR A 187 15.85 10.29 5.77
C TYR A 187 17.19 9.65 6.12
N ALA A 188 17.33 9.25 7.39
CA ALA A 188 18.47 8.47 7.88
C ALA A 188 18.12 6.97 7.85
N PRO A 189 19.10 6.06 7.74
CA PRO A 189 18.88 4.64 7.95
C PRO A 189 18.40 4.38 9.38
N VAL A 190 17.72 3.24 9.59
CA VAL A 190 17.39 2.81 10.95
C VAL A 190 18.68 2.48 11.73
N ASN A 191 18.67 2.66 13.04
CA ASN A 191 19.84 2.33 13.86
C ASN A 191 20.08 0.79 13.90
N PRO A 192 21.28 0.33 14.30
CA PRO A 192 21.61 -1.10 14.33
C PRO A 192 20.69 -1.96 15.21
N ARG A 193 20.22 -1.41 16.34
CA ARG A 193 19.28 -2.10 17.24
C ARG A 193 17.96 -2.37 16.52
N ASP A 194 17.36 -1.34 15.93
CA ASP A 194 16.07 -1.45 15.28
C ASP A 194 16.17 -2.25 13.97
N HIS A 195 17.31 -2.21 13.27
CA HIS A 195 17.60 -3.13 12.17
C HIS A 195 17.53 -4.59 12.63
N ALA A 196 18.17 -4.94 13.74
CA ALA A 196 18.14 -6.29 14.29
C ALA A 196 16.73 -6.71 14.71
N GLN A 197 15.97 -5.83 15.36
CA GLN A 197 14.58 -6.06 15.77
C GLN A 197 13.66 -6.32 14.56
N ILE A 198 13.81 -5.56 13.47
CA ILE A 198 13.05 -5.82 12.23
C ILE A 198 13.32 -7.24 11.74
N GLY A 199 14.59 -7.66 11.71
CA GLY A 199 14.97 -9.03 11.29
C GLY A 199 14.40 -10.10 12.21
N GLN A 200 14.43 -9.87 13.52
CA GLN A 200 13.84 -10.77 14.51
C GLN A 200 12.34 -10.92 14.32
N PHE A 201 11.61 -9.81 14.18
CA PHE A 201 10.17 -9.81 13.91
C PHE A 201 9.85 -10.64 12.65
N LEU A 202 10.56 -10.39 11.55
CA LEU A 202 10.37 -11.11 10.28
C LEU A 202 10.61 -12.62 10.40
N ARG A 203 11.55 -13.05 11.25
CA ARG A 203 11.77 -14.47 11.57
C ARG A 203 10.64 -15.03 12.44
N GLN A 204 10.22 -14.32 13.47
CA GLN A 204 9.16 -14.76 14.40
C GLN A 204 7.81 -14.94 13.69
N ILE A 205 7.45 -14.06 12.75
CA ILE A 205 6.22 -14.22 11.96
C ILE A 205 6.34 -15.29 10.86
N GLY A 206 7.47 -16.00 10.77
CA GLY A 206 7.70 -17.05 9.78
C GLY A 206 7.93 -16.53 8.36
N LEU A 207 8.33 -15.27 8.17
CA LEU A 207 8.58 -14.71 6.83
C LEU A 207 10.03 -14.92 6.35
N LEU A 208 10.97 -15.09 7.29
CA LEU A 208 12.40 -15.39 7.03
C LEU A 208 12.85 -16.79 7.48
N GLY A 209 11.95 -17.60 8.08
CA GLY A 209 12.30 -18.87 8.73
C GLY A 209 11.63 -20.11 8.14
N GLU A 210 12.10 -21.29 8.56
CA GLU A 210 11.72 -22.61 8.02
C GLU A 210 10.51 -23.28 8.73
N GLY A 211 9.90 -22.61 9.72
CA GLY A 211 8.74 -23.12 10.47
C GLY A 211 7.42 -22.49 10.04
N PRO A 212 6.27 -23.20 10.16
CA PRO A 212 4.98 -22.62 9.83
C PRO A 212 4.64 -21.47 10.80
N PRO A 213 4.02 -20.39 10.31
CA PRO A 213 3.52 -19.33 11.17
C PRO A 213 2.52 -19.88 12.19
N THR A 214 2.65 -19.50 13.47
CA THR A 214 1.68 -19.87 14.51
C THR A 214 1.17 -18.66 15.26
N GLU A 215 -0.07 -18.72 15.74
CA GLU A 215 -0.67 -17.70 16.60
C GLU A 215 0.18 -17.36 17.83
N VAL A 216 0.89 -18.35 18.36
CA VAL A 216 1.85 -18.18 19.45
C VAL A 216 2.99 -17.26 19.03
N SER A 217 3.58 -17.50 17.85
CA SER A 217 4.74 -16.72 17.38
C SER A 217 4.40 -15.24 17.16
N LEU A 218 3.17 -14.92 16.74
CA LEU A 218 2.72 -13.53 16.59
C LEU A 218 2.51 -12.83 17.95
N LYS A 219 2.01 -13.55 18.96
CA LYS A 219 1.88 -13.02 20.32
C LYS A 219 3.24 -12.76 20.94
N GLU A 220 4.17 -13.71 20.82
CA GLU A 220 5.56 -13.57 21.27
C GLU A 220 6.25 -12.38 20.60
N ALA A 221 6.07 -12.21 19.28
CA ALA A 221 6.58 -11.05 18.56
C ALA A 221 6.00 -9.73 19.10
N ALA A 222 4.69 -9.68 19.37
CA ALA A 222 4.05 -8.49 19.94
C ALA A 222 4.52 -8.20 21.37
N GLU A 223 4.81 -9.22 22.17
CA GLU A 223 5.36 -9.08 23.52
C GLU A 223 6.80 -8.59 23.51
N ALA A 224 7.67 -9.18 22.68
CA ALA A 224 9.05 -8.74 22.52
C ALA A 224 9.11 -7.26 22.14
N LEU A 225 8.30 -6.84 21.16
CA LEU A 225 8.24 -5.43 20.74
C LEU A 225 7.75 -4.49 21.86
N ARG A 226 6.88 -4.94 22.77
CA ARG A 226 6.40 -4.14 23.90
C ARG A 226 7.42 -4.02 25.03
N GLN A 227 8.20 -5.06 25.30
CA GLN A 227 9.23 -5.02 26.35
C GLN A 227 10.41 -4.12 25.96
N GLU A 228 10.70 -4.05 24.67
CA GLU A 228 11.77 -3.22 24.11
C GLU A 228 11.36 -1.75 23.91
N ASP A 229 10.10 -1.39 24.17
CA ASP A 229 9.56 -0.01 24.06
C ASP A 229 10.01 0.95 25.18
N THR A 230 11.04 0.59 25.95
CA THR A 230 11.55 1.43 27.03
C THR A 230 12.29 2.69 26.55
N PHE A 231 12.56 2.85 25.25
CA PHE A 231 13.26 4.03 24.72
C PHE A 231 12.78 4.47 23.34
N LEU A 232 11.57 5.04 23.28
CA LEU A 232 11.17 6.01 22.25
C LEU A 232 10.26 7.09 22.92
N ARG A 233 10.91 8.01 23.64
CA ARG A 233 10.51 9.42 23.70
C ARG A 233 11.47 10.20 22.83
#